data_AF-A0A4R3LF26-F1
#
_entry.id   AF-A0A4R3LF26-F1
#
_cell.length_a   1.000
_cell.length_b   1.000
_cell.length_c   1.000
_cell.angle_alpha   90.00
_cell.angle_beta   90.00
_cell.angle_gamma   90.00
#
_symmetry.space_group_name_H-M   'P 1'
#
loop_
_entity.id
_entity.type
_entity.pdbx_description
1 polymer ?
#
loop_
_entity_poly.entity_id
_entity_poly.type
_entity_poly.pdbx_seq_one_letter_code
_entity_poly.pdbx_strand_id
1 'polypeptide(L)'
;MIVGIGTDACDVRRIAAALQRHGPRFAQRILGAQELPVWQRRSQRWPERGLRYLATRFAAKEAFAKAVGLGLRAPMTWRACQIVNAPSGQPTVHLDGALRAWFDARGWRAHVSLSDEGDLALAFVVVETAAAPPSGELAVHRARVDWPSSHAPCPTQPPPQPPCTPPSSSTSPAPD
;
A
#
# COMPACT_ATOMS: atom_id res chain seq x y z
N MET A 1 -18.91 11.92 6.30
CA MET A 1 -19.25 11.01 5.18
C MET A 1 -17.98 10.65 4.42
N ILE A 2 -17.83 9.39 3.98
CA ILE A 2 -16.66 8.95 3.20
C ILE A 2 -16.72 9.57 1.80
N VAL A 3 -15.62 10.19 1.39
CA VAL A 3 -15.43 10.80 0.06
C VAL A 3 -14.84 9.77 -0.90
N GLY A 4 -13.87 9.00 -0.43
CA GLY A 4 -13.18 8.02 -1.25
C GLY A 4 -12.27 7.13 -0.43
N ILE A 5 -11.95 5.97 -1.01
CA ILE A 5 -11.02 5.00 -0.45
C ILE A 5 -9.94 4.70 -1.48
N GLY A 6 -8.76 4.33 -0.99
CA GLY A 6 -7.68 3.91 -1.84
C GLY A 6 -6.84 2.85 -1.15
N THR A 7 -6.38 1.89 -1.95
CA THR A 7 -5.45 0.87 -1.50
C THR A 7 -4.36 0.67 -2.54
N ASP A 8 -3.17 0.36 -2.08
CA ASP A 8 -2.06 -0.01 -2.93
C ASP A 8 -1.18 -1.06 -2.28
N ALA A 9 -0.80 -2.05 -3.09
CA ALA A 9 0.10 -3.12 -2.73
C ALA A 9 1.36 -3.00 -3.58
N CYS A 10 2.50 -2.91 -2.92
CA CYS A 10 3.79 -2.65 -3.53
C CYS A 10 4.74 -3.82 -3.24
N ASP A 11 5.34 -4.36 -4.29
CA ASP A 11 6.41 -5.35 -4.18
C ASP A 11 7.72 -4.63 -3.80
N VAL A 12 8.24 -4.95 -2.62
CA VAL A 12 9.46 -4.36 -2.05
C VAL A 12 10.66 -4.61 -2.95
N ARG A 13 10.70 -5.72 -3.69
CA ARG A 13 11.78 -6.05 -4.64
C ARG A 13 11.79 -5.11 -5.85
N ARG A 14 10.62 -4.64 -6.29
CA ARG A 14 10.52 -3.63 -7.35
C ARG A 14 11.10 -2.29 -6.89
N ILE A 15 10.85 -1.91 -5.64
CA ILE A 15 11.42 -0.71 -5.03
C ILE A 15 12.94 -0.87 -4.87
N ALA A 16 13.41 -2.06 -4.50
CA ALA A 16 14.84 -2.37 -4.40
C ALA A 16 15.55 -2.20 -5.75
N ALA A 17 15.00 -2.80 -6.80
CA ALA A 17 15.54 -2.70 -8.15
C ALA A 17 15.55 -1.25 -8.67
N ALA A 18 14.50 -0.48 -8.40
CA ALA A 18 14.44 0.94 -8.77
C ALA A 18 15.49 1.77 -8.00
N LEU A 19 15.63 1.51 -6.70
CA LEU A 19 16.62 2.19 -5.86
C LEU A 19 18.05 1.85 -6.26
N GLN A 20 18.33 0.60 -6.63
CA GLN A 20 19.64 0.19 -7.16
C GLN A 20 19.96 0.87 -8.49
N ARG A 21 18.98 0.94 -9.41
CA ARG A 21 19.17 1.54 -10.74
C ARG A 21 19.38 3.06 -10.69
N HIS A 22 18.67 3.76 -9.82
CA HIS A 22 18.62 5.22 -9.82
C HIS A 22 19.30 5.86 -8.60
N GLY A 23 19.75 5.03 -7.64
CA GLY A 23 20.37 5.47 -6.41
C GLY A 23 19.46 6.33 -5.54
N PRO A 24 20.03 7.16 -4.65
CA PRO A 24 19.28 8.01 -3.72
C PRO A 24 18.32 9.00 -4.39
N ARG A 25 18.53 9.34 -5.67
CA ARG A 25 17.64 10.24 -6.43
C ARG A 25 16.21 9.71 -6.52
N PHE A 26 16.04 8.38 -6.57
CA PHE A 26 14.72 7.77 -6.58
C PHE A 26 13.96 8.03 -5.28
N ALA A 27 14.61 7.84 -4.13
CA ALA A 27 14.03 8.14 -2.83
C ALA A 27 13.73 9.65 -2.68
N GLN A 28 14.62 10.52 -3.15
CA GLN A 28 14.43 11.99 -3.13
C GLN A 28 13.26 12.48 -4.00
N ARG A 29 12.94 11.74 -5.06
CA ARG A 29 11.76 12.02 -5.91
C ARG A 29 10.46 11.66 -5.20
N ILE A 30 10.46 10.57 -4.43
CA ILE A 30 9.26 10.04 -3.78
C ILE A 30 9.02 10.72 -2.43
N LEU A 31 10.05 10.83 -1.59
CA LEU A 31 9.94 11.25 -0.21
C LEU A 31 9.93 12.78 -0.08
N GLY A 32 9.05 13.28 0.77
CA GLY A 32 8.97 14.69 1.13
C GLY A 32 10.01 15.09 2.18
N ALA A 33 9.94 16.36 2.60
CA ALA A 33 10.93 16.97 3.49
C ALA A 33 11.02 16.31 4.87
N GLN A 34 9.90 15.82 5.42
CA GLN A 34 9.83 15.18 6.73
C GLN A 34 10.17 13.68 6.67
N GLU A 35 9.93 13.03 5.53
CA GLU A 35 10.18 11.59 5.35
C GLU A 35 11.64 11.28 5.01
N LEU A 36 12.29 12.13 4.20
CA LEU A 36 13.64 11.86 3.68
C LEU A 36 14.69 11.71 4.80
N PRO A 37 14.74 12.55 5.85
CA PRO A 37 15.67 12.36 6.96
C PRO A 37 15.40 11.06 7.74
N VAL A 38 14.14 10.66 7.88
CA VAL A 38 13.76 9.41 8.54
C VAL A 38 14.25 8.21 7.73
N TRP A 39 14.03 8.23 6.42
CA TRP A 39 14.52 7.19 5.51
C TRP A 39 16.05 7.09 5.54
N GLN A 40 16.77 8.21 5.50
CA GLN A 40 18.24 8.23 5.57
C GLN A 40 18.74 7.58 6.86
N ARG A 41 18.24 8.02 8.02
CA ARG A 41 18.63 7.44 9.32
C ARG A 41 18.32 5.94 9.41
N ARG A 42 17.15 5.51 8.93
CA ARG A 42 16.76 4.10 8.92
C ARG A 42 17.63 3.28 7.99
N SER A 43 17.89 3.78 6.79
CA SER A 43 18.70 3.08 5.77
C SER A 43 20.16 2.92 6.20
N GLN A 44 20.72 3.92 6.87
CA GLN A 44 22.08 3.85 7.43
C GLN A 44 22.17 2.82 8.56
N ARG A 45 21.15 2.76 9.43
CA ARG A 45 21.16 1.84 10.59
C ARG A 45 20.79 0.40 10.19
N TRP A 46 19.82 0.25 9.29
CA TRP A 46 19.25 -1.03 8.85
C TRP A 46 18.75 -0.90 7.39
N PRO A 47 19.57 -1.26 6.38
CA PRO A 47 19.24 -1.06 4.97
C PRO A 47 17.88 -1.65 4.56
N GLU A 48 17.55 -2.86 5.03
CA GLU A 48 16.27 -3.52 4.75
C GLU A 48 15.06 -2.75 5.30
N ARG A 49 15.17 -2.21 6.52
CA ARG A 49 14.11 -1.36 7.10
C ARG A 49 13.99 -0.03 6.37
N GLY A 50 15.09 0.51 5.86
CA GLY A 50 15.09 1.66 4.97
C GLY A 50 14.34 1.39 3.67
N LEU A 51 14.56 0.22 3.07
CA LEU A 51 13.87 -0.21 1.87
C LEU A 51 12.36 -0.41 2.10
N ARG A 52 11.96 -1.12 3.16
CA ARG A 52 10.54 -1.29 3.55
C ARG A 52 9.88 0.05 3.86
N TYR A 53 10.59 0.97 4.50
CA TYR A 53 10.10 2.32 4.73
C TYR A 53 9.80 3.02 3.41
N LEU A 54 10.71 3.00 2.44
CA LEU A 54 10.47 3.60 1.12
C LEU A 54 9.28 2.95 0.40
N ALA A 55 9.18 1.62 0.43
CA ALA A 55 8.08 0.88 -0.20
C ALA A 55 6.71 1.20 0.41
N THR A 56 6.60 1.24 1.74
CA THR A 56 5.35 1.61 2.43
C THR A 56 4.93 3.06 2.13
N ARG A 57 5.89 4.00 2.00
CA ARG A 57 5.60 5.38 1.59
C ARG A 57 5.15 5.48 0.13
N PHE A 58 5.74 4.68 -0.75
CA PHE A 58 5.29 4.60 -2.13
C PHE A 58 3.83 4.13 -2.19
N ALA A 59 3.51 2.99 -1.57
CA ALA A 59 2.17 2.44 -1.52
C ALA A 59 1.15 3.42 -0.92
N ALA A 60 1.50 4.06 0.19
CA ALA A 60 0.61 5.00 0.86
C ALA A 60 0.27 6.23 0.02
N LYS A 61 1.22 6.74 -0.77
CA LYS A 61 1.00 7.90 -1.64
C LYS A 61 0.14 7.54 -2.85
N GLU A 62 0.31 6.34 -3.41
CA GLU A 62 -0.58 5.81 -4.45
C GLU A 62 -2.00 5.57 -3.91
N ALA A 63 -2.12 4.97 -2.72
CA ALA A 63 -3.40 4.78 -2.04
C ALA A 63 -4.09 6.12 -1.77
N PHE A 64 -3.36 7.14 -1.30
CA PHE A 64 -3.89 8.48 -1.12
C PHE A 64 -4.36 9.10 -2.45
N ALA A 65 -3.53 9.01 -3.50
CA ALA A 65 -3.86 9.53 -4.83
C ALA A 65 -5.15 8.91 -5.42
N LYS A 66 -5.36 7.61 -5.17
CA LYS A 66 -6.60 6.89 -5.51
C LYS A 66 -7.78 7.38 -4.69
N ALA A 67 -7.61 7.53 -3.38
CA ALA A 67 -8.68 7.96 -2.47
C ALA A 67 -9.21 9.37 -2.79
N VAL A 68 -8.34 10.29 -3.24
CA VAL A 68 -8.74 11.66 -3.64
C VAL A 68 -9.13 11.78 -5.12
N GLY A 69 -8.99 10.70 -5.90
CA GLY A 69 -9.39 10.66 -7.32
C GLY A 69 -8.50 11.46 -8.29
N LEU A 70 -7.33 11.93 -7.86
CA LEU A 70 -6.43 12.74 -8.71
C LEU A 70 -5.41 11.90 -9.50
N GLY A 71 -5.02 10.74 -8.95
CA GLY A 71 -3.79 10.07 -9.37
C GLY A 71 -2.54 10.95 -9.13
N LEU A 72 -1.44 10.68 -9.83
CA LEU A 72 -0.20 11.48 -9.76
C LEU A 72 -0.24 12.67 -10.74
N ARG A 73 -1.29 13.47 -10.64
CA ARG A 73 -1.49 14.69 -11.44
C ARG A 73 -1.67 15.88 -10.52
N ALA A 74 -1.17 17.04 -10.95
CA ALA A 74 -1.25 18.27 -10.16
C ALA A 74 -2.71 18.52 -9.67
N PRO A 75 -2.89 18.91 -8.39
CA PRO A 75 -1.87 19.31 -7.42
C PRO A 75 -1.18 18.13 -6.69
N MET A 76 -1.62 16.88 -6.90
CA MET A 76 -1.02 15.72 -6.28
C MET A 76 0.36 15.43 -6.87
N THR A 77 1.38 15.46 -6.01
CA THR A 77 2.74 15.04 -6.33
C THR A 77 3.27 14.16 -5.21
N TRP A 78 4.27 13.34 -5.54
CA TRP A 78 4.92 12.48 -4.56
C TRP A 78 5.38 13.22 -3.30
N ARG A 79 6.02 14.38 -3.46
CA ARG A 79 6.63 15.11 -2.33
C ARG A 79 5.61 15.93 -1.55
N ALA A 80 4.52 16.34 -2.19
CA ALA A 80 3.45 17.11 -1.53
C ALA A 80 2.57 16.26 -0.60
N CYS A 81 2.50 14.95 -0.82
CA CYS A 81 1.85 14.02 0.11
C CYS A 81 2.92 13.27 0.90
N GLN A 82 2.98 13.50 2.20
CA GLN A 82 3.93 12.85 3.11
C GLN A 82 3.19 11.99 4.13
N ILE A 83 3.76 10.84 4.50
CA ILE A 83 3.22 9.99 5.56
C ILE A 83 4.17 10.01 6.74
N VAL A 84 3.73 10.67 7.79
CA VAL A 84 4.52 10.96 8.99
C VAL A 84 3.91 10.24 10.18
N ASN A 85 4.72 9.91 11.18
CA ASN A 85 4.21 9.22 12.36
C ASN A 85 3.93 10.26 13.45
N ALA A 86 2.75 10.19 14.06
CA ALA A 86 2.44 10.89 15.29
C ALA A 86 3.36 10.39 16.44
N PRO A 87 3.47 11.12 17.56
CA PRO A 87 4.24 10.68 18.72
C PRO A 87 3.84 9.30 19.25
N SER A 88 2.57 8.90 19.07
CA SER A 88 2.04 7.57 19.40
C SER A 88 2.53 6.45 18.48
N GLY A 89 3.21 6.79 17.38
CA GLY A 89 3.61 5.85 16.33
C GLY A 89 2.58 5.70 15.20
N GLN A 90 1.36 6.21 15.36
CA GLN A 90 0.31 6.14 14.33
C GLN A 90 0.73 6.90 13.05
N PRO A 91 0.61 6.30 11.85
CA PRO A 91 0.87 7.02 10.60
C PRO A 91 -0.27 8.02 10.30
N THR A 92 0.11 9.21 9.86
CA THR A 92 -0.79 10.32 9.49
C THR A 92 -0.38 10.92 8.15
N VAL A 93 -1.36 11.48 7.44
CA VAL A 93 -1.13 12.16 6.17
C VAL A 93 -0.79 13.63 6.43
N HIS A 94 0.35 14.09 5.93
CA HIS A 94 0.77 15.48 5.94
C HIS A 94 0.86 15.98 4.50
N LEU A 95 0.10 17.03 4.19
CA LEU A 95 0.04 17.61 2.85
C LEU A 95 0.72 18.98 2.82
N ASP A 96 1.40 19.30 1.73
CA ASP A 96 2.08 20.57 1.52
C ASP A 96 1.58 21.35 0.29
N GLY A 97 1.85 22.65 0.30
CA GLY A 97 1.68 23.54 -0.85
C GLY A 97 0.26 23.53 -1.44
N ALA A 98 0.19 23.48 -2.78
CA ALA A 98 -1.08 23.51 -3.50
C ALA A 98 -1.99 22.30 -3.18
N LEU A 99 -1.41 21.14 -2.88
CA LEU A 99 -2.19 19.95 -2.51
C LEU A 99 -2.89 20.15 -1.18
N ARG A 100 -2.19 20.76 -0.21
CA ARG A 100 -2.78 21.09 1.10
C ARG A 100 -3.95 22.06 0.96
N ALA A 101 -3.74 23.17 0.25
CA ALA A 101 -4.79 24.16 0.03
C ALA A 101 -6.01 23.56 -0.69
N TRP A 102 -5.78 22.72 -1.71
CA TRP A 102 -6.84 22.03 -2.44
C TRP A 102 -7.64 21.06 -1.58
N PHE A 103 -6.96 20.33 -0.68
CA PHE A 103 -7.56 19.35 0.22
C PHE A 103 -8.34 20.02 1.35
N ASP A 104 -7.78 21.05 1.96
CA ASP A 104 -8.40 21.82 3.05
C ASP A 104 -9.64 22.59 2.58
N ALA A 105 -9.60 23.17 1.37
CA ALA A 105 -10.76 23.87 0.79
C ALA A 105 -11.99 22.98 0.61
N ARG A 106 -11.81 21.66 0.62
CA ARG A 106 -12.91 20.67 0.54
C ARG A 106 -13.37 20.19 1.92
N GLY A 107 -12.73 20.66 2.99
CA GLY A 107 -12.99 20.20 4.35
C GLY A 107 -12.76 18.71 4.50
N TRP A 108 -11.73 18.16 3.87
CA TRP A 108 -11.44 16.73 3.90
C TRP A 108 -10.49 16.36 5.04
N ARG A 109 -10.58 15.10 5.47
CA ARG A 109 -9.67 14.46 6.40
C ARG A 109 -9.27 13.09 5.85
N ALA A 110 -7.99 12.75 5.95
CA ALA A 110 -7.47 11.46 5.52
C ALA A 110 -7.01 10.63 6.72
N HIS A 111 -7.31 9.35 6.66
CA HIS A 111 -6.82 8.31 7.56
C HIS A 111 -5.98 7.34 6.75
N VAL A 112 -4.84 6.92 7.30
CA VAL A 112 -3.94 5.99 6.62
C VAL A 112 -3.57 4.85 7.56
N SER A 113 -3.51 3.65 7.00
CA SER A 113 -2.98 2.46 7.66
C SER A 113 -1.93 1.83 6.76
N LEU A 114 -0.84 1.37 7.36
CA LEU A 114 0.30 0.77 6.68
C LEU A 114 0.54 -0.62 7.26
N SER A 115 0.89 -1.56 6.40
CA SER A 115 1.34 -2.90 6.79
C SER A 115 2.44 -3.33 5.83
N ASP A 116 3.40 -4.12 6.31
CA ASP A 116 4.36 -4.80 5.47
C ASP A 116 4.66 -6.19 6.02
N GLU A 117 4.80 -7.17 5.14
CA GLU A 117 5.09 -8.56 5.46
C GLU A 117 5.90 -9.16 4.31
N GLY A 118 7.01 -9.85 4.60
CA GLY A 118 7.89 -10.38 3.56
C GLY A 118 8.25 -9.32 2.51
N ASP A 119 7.97 -9.60 1.23
CA ASP A 119 8.21 -8.69 0.10
C ASP A 119 7.02 -7.78 -0.24
N LEU A 120 5.99 -7.72 0.62
CA LEU A 120 4.78 -6.95 0.38
C LEU A 120 4.73 -5.72 1.31
N ALA A 121 4.49 -4.56 0.72
CA ALA A 121 4.10 -3.34 1.44
C ALA A 121 2.69 -2.93 1.01
N LEU A 122 1.80 -2.73 1.97
CA LEU A 122 0.39 -2.44 1.77
C LEU A 122 0.01 -1.14 2.46
N ALA A 123 -0.82 -0.35 1.80
CA ALA A 123 -1.42 0.84 2.40
C ALA A 123 -2.92 0.91 2.10
N PHE A 124 -3.65 1.40 3.09
CA PHE A 124 -5.05 1.76 2.97
C PHE A 124 -5.24 3.21 3.38
N VAL A 125 -6.02 3.94 2.58
CA VAL A 125 -6.39 5.33 2.86
C VAL A 125 -7.90 5.47 2.76
N VAL A 126 -8.47 6.16 3.74
CA VAL A 126 -9.86 6.61 3.73
C VAL A 126 -9.87 8.12 3.82
N VAL A 127 -10.56 8.76 2.89
CA VAL A 127 -10.81 10.21 2.92
C VAL A 127 -12.27 10.43 3.26
N GLU A 128 -12.54 11.28 4.23
CA GLU A 128 -13.87 11.68 4.65
C GLU A 128 -14.01 13.20 4.69
N THR A 129 -15.23 13.69 4.62
CA THR A 129 -15.51 15.09 4.92
C THR A 129 -15.59 15.30 6.44
N ALA A 130 -14.88 16.33 6.90
CA ALA A 130 -15.00 16.88 8.25
C ALA A 130 -16.26 17.76 8.33
N ALA A 131 -17.43 17.16 8.14
CA ALA A 131 -18.70 17.81 8.47
C ALA A 131 -19.16 17.29 9.84
N ALA A 132 -19.52 18.22 10.75
CA ALA A 132 -20.33 17.86 11.91
C ALA A 132 -21.61 17.15 11.41
N PRO A 133 -22.06 16.07 12.07
CA PRO A 133 -23.28 15.41 11.64
C PRO A 133 -24.43 16.44 11.63
N PRO A 134 -25.31 16.43 10.61
CA PRO A 134 -26.55 17.20 10.73
C PRO A 134 -27.27 16.72 11.99
N SER A 135 -27.74 17.67 12.81
CA SER A 135 -28.62 17.44 13.96
C SER A 135 -29.94 16.83 13.45
N GLY A 136 -29.92 15.53 13.19
CA GLY A 136 -30.98 14.83 12.50
C GLY A 136 -30.61 13.37 12.40
N GLU A 137 -30.88 12.66 13.49
CA GLU A 137 -31.12 11.23 13.59
C GLU A 137 -30.73 10.43 12.32
N LEU A 138 -29.49 9.95 12.29
CA LEU A 138 -29.14 8.86 11.39
C LEU A 138 -29.91 7.63 11.88
N ALA A 139 -31.08 7.39 11.29
CA ALA A 139 -31.74 6.09 11.34
C ALA A 139 -30.73 5.08 10.80
N VAL A 140 -30.02 4.43 11.73
CA VAL A 140 -29.19 3.28 11.42
C VAL A 140 -30.17 2.21 10.96
N HIS A 141 -30.42 2.13 9.65
CA HIS A 141 -30.88 0.89 9.07
C HIS A 141 -29.79 -0.13 9.37
N ARG A 142 -29.94 -0.82 10.49
CA ARG A 142 -29.32 -2.11 10.74
C ARG A 142 -29.84 -3.02 9.64
N ALA A 143 -29.23 -2.95 8.46
CA ALA A 143 -29.21 -4.09 7.59
C ALA A 143 -28.51 -5.19 8.39
N ARG A 144 -29.31 -6.05 9.02
CA ARG A 144 -28.83 -7.39 9.37
C ARG A 144 -28.37 -7.98 8.05
N VAL A 145 -27.07 -7.98 7.83
CA VAL A 145 -26.49 -8.88 6.85
C VAL A 145 -26.61 -10.24 7.52
N ASP A 146 -27.69 -10.95 7.22
CA ASP A 146 -27.79 -12.36 7.55
C ASP A 146 -26.76 -13.06 6.67
N TRP A 147 -25.57 -13.23 7.22
CA TRP A 147 -24.55 -14.09 6.63
C TRP A 147 -25.14 -15.50 6.62
N PRO A 148 -25.40 -16.12 5.46
CA PRO A 148 -25.82 -17.50 5.45
C PRO A 148 -24.72 -18.30 6.13
N SER A 149 -25.05 -18.92 7.26
CA SER A 149 -24.23 -19.92 7.93
C SER A 149 -24.19 -21.19 7.06
N SER A 150 -23.78 -21.08 5.80
CA SER A 150 -23.42 -22.24 5.00
C SER A 150 -22.06 -22.69 5.50
N HIS A 151 -22.08 -23.54 6.52
CA HIS A 151 -21.07 -24.58 6.70
C HIS A 151 -21.16 -25.53 5.50
N ALA A 152 -20.81 -25.06 4.31
CA ALA A 152 -20.49 -25.96 3.20
C ALA A 152 -19.09 -26.50 3.52
N PRO A 153 -18.91 -27.83 3.66
CA PRO A 153 -17.58 -28.39 3.81
C PRO A 153 -16.75 -27.99 2.58
N CYS A 154 -15.54 -27.51 2.84
CA CYS A 154 -14.55 -27.23 1.81
C CYS A 154 -14.44 -28.45 0.88
N PRO A 155 -14.57 -28.31 -0.44
CA PRO A 155 -14.36 -29.44 -1.35
C PRO A 155 -12.95 -29.97 -1.09
N THR A 156 -12.88 -31.24 -0.69
CA THR A 156 -11.63 -31.95 -0.42
C THR A 156 -10.72 -31.80 -1.62
N GLN A 157 -9.54 -31.18 -1.41
CA GLN A 157 -8.51 -31.12 -2.43
C GLN A 157 -8.20 -32.55 -2.92
N PRO A 158 -8.10 -32.77 -4.24
CA PRO A 158 -7.62 -34.05 -4.75
C PRO A 158 -6.19 -34.30 -4.24
N PRO A 159 -5.83 -35.57 -3.97
CA PRO A 159 -4.50 -35.90 -3.48
C PRO A 159 -3.41 -35.45 -4.46
N PRO A 160 -2.21 -35.09 -3.96
CA PRO A 160 -1.10 -34.69 -4.82
C PRO A 160 -0.74 -35.82 -5.79
N GLN A 161 -0.58 -35.46 -7.06
CA GLN A 161 -0.15 -36.37 -8.12
C GLN A 161 1.28 -36.88 -7.81
N PRO A 162 1.57 -38.19 -8.00
CA PRO A 162 2.92 -38.70 -7.84
C PRO A 162 3.87 -38.07 -8.89
N PRO A 163 5.17 -37.93 -8.58
CA PRO A 163 6.13 -37.32 -9.50
C PRO A 163 6.26 -38.15 -10.78
N CYS A 164 6.18 -37.49 -11.93
CA CYS A 164 6.46 -38.09 -13.23
C CYS A 164 7.91 -38.59 -13.26
N THR A 165 8.10 -39.90 -13.33
CA THR A 165 9.40 -40.51 -13.66
C THR A 165 9.73 -40.23 -15.13
N PRO A 166 10.94 -39.72 -15.44
CA PRO A 166 11.36 -39.58 -16.83
C PRO A 166 11.56 -40.97 -17.46
N PRO A 167 11.30 -41.12 -18.77
CA PRO A 167 11.52 -42.38 -19.46
C PRO A 167 13.02 -42.72 -19.47
N SER A 168 13.34 -43.96 -19.10
CA SER A 168 14.68 -44.54 -19.22
C SER A 168 15.08 -44.61 -20.69
N SER A 169 16.13 -43.88 -21.07
CA SER A 169 16.79 -44.02 -22.36
C SER A 169 17.50 -45.38 -22.44
N SER A 170 16.91 -46.34 -23.13
CA SER A 170 17.58 -47.58 -23.51
C SER A 170 18.48 -47.31 -24.72
N THR A 171 19.79 -47.25 -24.50
CA THR A 171 20.80 -47.26 -25.54
C THR A 171 20.92 -48.69 -26.08
N SER A 172 20.54 -48.93 -27.33
CA SER A 172 20.91 -50.16 -28.06
C SER A 172 22.22 -49.91 -28.81
N PRO A 173 23.20 -50.84 -28.79
CA PRO A 173 24.38 -50.74 -29.63
C PRO A 173 24.05 -51.18 -31.07
N ALA A 174 24.63 -50.47 -32.04
CA ALA A 174 24.54 -50.82 -33.46
C ALA A 174 25.38 -52.07 -33.77
N PRO A 175 24.94 -52.96 -34.68
CA PRO A 175 25.77 -54.04 -35.19
C PRO A 175 26.69 -53.57 -36.33
N ASP A 176 27.81 -54.28 -36.48
CA ASP A 176 28.93 -54.06 -37.43
C ASP A 176 28.53 -54.05 -38.92
#